data_AF-A0A158DV58-F1
#
_entry.id   AF-A0A158DV58-F1
#
_cell.length_a   1.000
_cell.length_b   1.000
_cell.length_c   1.000
_cell.angle_alpha   90.00
_cell.angle_beta   90.00
_cell.angle_gamma   90.00
#
_symmetry.space_group_name_H-M   'P 1'
#
loop_
_entity.id
_entity.type
_entity.pdbx_description
1 polymer ?
#
loop_
_entity_poly.entity_id
_entity_poly.type
_entity_poly.pdbx_seq_one_letter_code
_entity_poly.pdbx_strand_id
1 'polypeptide(L)'
;MYQPHVLEFSHRRSQGLQRTYKVTLNVTQLSCGAFAYESWVHHEGSFKGNGIVFPLAAGDLDSAISEARARIETDVEQLNGVSE
;
A
#
# COMPACT_ATOMS: atom_id res chain seq x y z
N MET A 1 2.35 10.05 20.35
CA MET A 1 3.01 9.99 19.03
C MET A 1 2.53 8.72 18.36
N TYR A 2 1.80 8.83 17.26
CA TYR A 2 1.44 7.66 16.44
C TYR A 2 2.68 7.29 15.64
N GLN A 3 3.22 6.10 15.87
CA GLN A 3 4.39 5.64 15.11
C GLN A 3 3.89 5.05 13.79
N PRO A 4 4.25 5.67 12.64
CA PRO A 4 3.97 5.08 11.34
C PRO A 4 4.75 3.76 11.22
N HIS A 5 4.05 2.71 10.79
CA HIS A 5 4.65 1.42 10.48
C HIS A 5 4.91 1.37 8.98
N VAL A 6 6.16 1.60 8.60
CA VAL A 6 6.59 1.63 7.21
C VAL A 6 7.11 0.27 6.78
N LEU A 7 6.61 -0.21 5.66
CA LEU A 7 6.93 -1.49 5.04
C LEU A 7 7.34 -1.23 3.59
N GLU A 8 8.41 -1.88 3.15
CA GLU A 8 8.86 -1.83 1.77
C GLU A 8 8.91 -3.24 1.21
N PHE A 9 8.29 -3.45 0.05
CA PHE A 9 8.29 -4.73 -0.63
C PHE A 9 8.21 -4.58 -2.14
N SER A 10 8.56 -5.64 -2.85
CA SER A 10 8.38 -5.71 -4.31
C SER A 10 7.19 -6.58 -4.63
N HIS A 11 6.38 -6.15 -5.59
CA HIS A 11 5.23 -6.90 -6.07
C HIS A 11 5.29 -6.99 -7.59
N ARG A 12 5.27 -8.22 -8.11
CA ARG A 12 5.32 -8.46 -9.56
C ARG A 12 3.91 -8.71 -10.06
N ARG A 13 3.49 -7.91 -11.04
CA ARG A 13 2.19 -8.14 -11.69
C ARG A 13 2.18 -9.50 -12.38
N SER A 14 1.06 -10.20 -12.18
CA SER A 14 0.78 -11.48 -12.82
C SER A 14 0.04 -11.30 -14.16
N GLN A 15 -0.50 -10.11 -14.41
CA GLN A 15 -1.28 -9.76 -15.59
C GLN A 15 -0.68 -8.56 -16.33
N GLY A 16 -0.98 -8.42 -17.63
CA GLY A 16 -0.49 -7.31 -18.46
C GLY A 16 1.04 -7.31 -18.63
N LEU A 17 1.64 -6.11 -18.66
CA LEU A 17 3.10 -6.00 -18.58
C LEU A 17 3.51 -6.45 -17.17
N GLN A 18 4.08 -7.65 -17.06
CA GLN A 18 4.48 -8.34 -15.81
C GLN A 18 5.66 -7.66 -15.08
N ARG A 19 5.54 -6.35 -14.91
CA ARG A 19 6.50 -5.45 -14.29
C ARG A 19 6.56 -5.71 -12.79
N THR A 20 7.75 -5.51 -12.23
CA THR A 20 7.97 -5.57 -10.78
C THR A 20 7.94 -4.16 -10.22
N TYR A 21 6.96 -3.89 -9.38
CA TYR A 21 6.79 -2.61 -8.73
C TYR A 21 7.39 -2.65 -7.32
N LYS A 22 8.06 -1.56 -6.93
CA LYS A 22 8.45 -1.31 -5.55
C LYS A 22 7.33 -0.56 -4.86
N VAL A 23 6.87 -1.10 -3.73
CA VAL A 23 5.79 -0.53 -2.94
C VAL A 23 6.34 -0.11 -1.59
N THR A 24 6.14 1.15 -1.25
CA THR A 24 6.29 1.67 0.11
C THR A 24 4.90 1.78 0.70
N LEU A 25 4.66 1.17 1.85
CA LEU A 25 3.39 1.13 2.53
C LEU A 25 3.57 1.68 3.94
N ASN A 26 2.79 2.69 4.30
CA ASN A 26 2.79 3.29 5.63
C ASN A 26 1.43 3.05 6.30
N VAL A 27 1.44 2.32 7.41
CA VAL A 27 0.24 2.07 8.23
C VAL A 27 0.31 2.91 9.50
N THR A 28 -0.71 3.72 9.74
CA THR A 28 -0.77 4.63 10.89
C THR A 28 -2.06 4.40 11.67
N GLN A 29 -1.94 4.35 13.00
CA GLN A 29 -3.09 4.39 13.89
C GLN A 29 -3.49 5.86 14.11
N LEU A 30 -4.76 6.19 13.89
CA LEU A 30 -5.33 7.50 14.13
C LEU A 30 -5.68 7.70 15.61
N SER A 31 -5.95 8.95 15.99
CA SER A 31 -6.29 9.29 17.37
C SER A 31 -7.59 8.70 17.87
N CYS A 32 -8.52 8.38 16.98
CA CYS A 32 -9.74 7.66 17.29
C CYS A 32 -9.56 6.14 17.45
N GLY A 33 -8.33 5.62 17.32
CA GLY A 33 -8.02 4.20 17.40
C GLY A 33 -8.15 3.43 16.08
N ALA A 34 -8.76 4.04 15.05
CA ALA A 34 -8.85 3.45 13.71
C ALA A 34 -7.48 3.41 13.02
N PHE A 35 -7.29 2.47 12.09
CA PHE A 35 -6.10 2.40 11.26
C PHE A 35 -6.34 2.99 9.88
N ALA A 36 -5.30 3.56 9.30
CA ALA A 36 -5.28 4.01 7.92
C ALA A 36 -3.93 3.68 7.29
N TYR A 37 -3.89 3.58 5.96
CA TYR A 37 -2.64 3.44 5.23
C TYR A 37 -2.50 4.46 4.11
N GLU A 38 -1.25 4.74 3.78
CA GLU A 38 -0.82 5.42 2.57
C GLU A 38 0.21 4.55 1.87
N SER A 39 0.26 4.57 0.54
CA SER A 39 1.22 3.77 -0.22
C SER A 39 1.78 4.59 -1.37
N TRP A 40 2.99 4.23 -1.82
CA TRP A 40 3.63 4.74 -3.02
C TRP A 40 4.18 3.60 -3.85
N VAL A 41 3.81 3.56 -5.12
CA VAL A 41 4.22 2.54 -6.09
C VAL A 41 5.20 3.15 -7.08
N HIS A 42 6.34 2.48 -7.26
CA HIS A 42 7.39 2.87 -8.20
C HIS A 42 7.75 1.71 -9.14
N HIS A 43 8.12 2.04 -10.37
CA HIS A 43 8.71 1.11 -11.33
C HIS A 43 9.96 1.74 -11.93
N GLU A 44 11.10 1.05 -11.84
CA GLU A 44 12.39 1.54 -12.36
C GLU A 44 12.74 2.97 -11.91
N GLY A 45 12.40 3.31 -10.66
CA GLY A 45 12.63 4.64 -10.09
C GLY A 45 11.61 5.71 -10.47
N SER A 46 10.67 5.40 -11.37
CA SER A 46 9.56 6.29 -11.71
C SER A 46 8.37 6.05 -10.79
N PHE A 47 7.81 7.13 -10.24
CA PHE A 47 6.54 7.08 -9.51
C PHE A 47 5.41 6.67 -10.45
N LYS A 48 4.64 5.66 -10.03
CA LYS A 48 3.54 5.07 -10.82
C LYS A 48 2.18 5.32 -10.20
N GLY A 49 2.11 5.48 -8.89
CA GLY A 49 0.83 5.70 -8.23
C GLY A 49 0.95 5.77 -6.72
N ASN A 50 -0.19 6.17 -6.15
CA ASN A 50 -0.58 6.37 -4.75
C ASN A 50 0.26 7.27 -3.82
N GLY A 51 -0.49 7.95 -2.95
CA GLY A 51 -0.11 9.03 -2.03
C GLY A 51 -1.40 9.62 -1.42
N ILE A 52 -2.37 8.74 -1.17
CA ILE A 52 -3.69 9.05 -0.64
C ILE A 52 -3.91 8.14 0.57
N VAL A 53 -4.52 8.69 1.60
CA VAL A 53 -4.83 7.97 2.84
C VAL A 53 -6.14 7.19 2.69
N PHE A 54 -6.09 5.90 2.98
CA PHE A 54 -7.26 5.02 2.98
C PHE A 54 -7.54 4.46 4.37
N PRO A 55 -8.81 4.45 4.83
CA PRO A 55 -9.17 3.83 6.09
C PRO A 55 -9.11 2.31 6.01
N LEU A 56 -8.74 1.68 7.12
CA LEU A 56 -8.69 0.23 7.31
C LEU A 56 -9.81 -0.22 8.25
N ALA A 57 -10.30 -1.43 8.04
CA ALA A 57 -11.33 -2.04 8.89
C ALA A 57 -10.73 -2.81 10.08
N ALA A 58 -9.43 -3.12 10.03
CA ALA A 58 -8.71 -3.83 11.08
C ALA A 58 -8.78 -3.14 12.45
N GLY A 59 -8.90 -3.95 13.50
CA GLY A 59 -8.94 -3.51 14.90
C GLY A 59 -7.57 -3.50 15.60
N ASP A 60 -6.55 -4.09 14.98
CA ASP A 60 -5.19 -4.18 15.51
C ASP A 60 -4.17 -3.98 14.37
N LEU A 61 -2.92 -3.72 14.76
CA LEU A 61 -1.86 -3.35 13.82
C LEU A 61 -1.48 -4.48 12.84
N ASP A 62 -1.45 -5.74 13.29
CA ASP A 62 -1.02 -6.85 12.45
C ASP A 62 -2.07 -7.14 11.36
N SER A 63 -3.34 -7.12 11.76
CA SER A 63 -4.48 -7.14 10.85
C SER A 63 -4.47 -5.95 9.90
N ALA A 64 -4.14 -4.74 10.38
CA ALA A 64 -4.10 -3.52 9.57
C ALA A 64 -3.00 -3.59 8.51
N ILE A 65 -1.82 -4.09 8.87
CA ILE A 65 -0.71 -4.33 7.94
C ILE A 65 -1.10 -5.34 6.87
N SER A 66 -1.70 -6.46 7.28
CA SER A 66 -2.13 -7.52 6.36
C SER A 66 -3.22 -7.03 5.39
N GLU A 67 -4.20 -6.29 5.90
CA GLU A 67 -5.28 -5.69 5.10
C GLU A 67 -4.73 -4.65 4.11
N ALA A 68 -3.90 -3.73 4.58
CA ALA A 68 -3.31 -2.69 3.76
C ALA A 68 -2.46 -3.28 2.63
N ARG A 69 -1.66 -4.31 2.94
CA ARG A 69 -0.84 -5.04 1.97
C ARG A 69 -1.70 -5.72 0.89
N ALA A 70 -2.73 -6.46 1.29
CA ALA A 70 -3.61 -7.14 0.34
C ALA A 70 -4.32 -6.17 -0.60
N ARG A 71 -4.74 -5.00 -0.08
CA ARG A 71 -5.37 -3.94 -0.88
C ARG A 71 -4.40 -3.37 -1.92
N ILE A 72 -3.18 -3.00 -1.51
CA ILE A 72 -2.21 -2.43 -2.46
C ILE A 72 -1.71 -3.45 -3.49
N GLU A 73 -1.52 -4.71 -3.11
CA GLU A 73 -1.19 -5.78 -4.07
C GLU A 73 -2.31 -5.92 -5.12
N THR A 74 -3.57 -5.85 -4.68
CA THR A 74 -4.74 -5.85 -5.59
C THR A 74 -4.77 -4.62 -6.50
N ASP A 75 -4.49 -3.43 -5.96
CA ASP A 75 -4.49 -2.18 -6.73
C ASP A 75 -3.40 -2.18 -7.79
N VAL A 76 -2.19 -2.67 -7.47
CA VAL A 76 -1.12 -2.88 -8.45
C VAL A 76 -1.54 -3.92 -9.49
N GLU A 77 -2.19 -5.02 -9.09
CA GLU A 77 -2.67 -6.02 -10.04
C GLU A 77 -3.76 -5.50 -10.97
N GLN A 78 -4.63 -4.61 -10.52
CA GLN A 78 -5.73 -4.07 -11.31
C GLN A 78 -5.40 -2.72 -11.97
N LEU A 79 -4.21 -2.16 -11.73
CA LEU A 79 -3.84 -0.78 -12.10
C LEU A 79 -4.81 0.28 -11.53
N ASN A 80 -5.36 0.04 -10.34
CA ASN A 80 -6.22 1.00 -9.66
C ASN A 80 -5.35 2.11 -9.06
N GLY A 81 -5.38 3.30 -9.67
CA GLY A 81 -4.57 4.43 -9.22
C GLY A 81 -3.06 4.23 -9.42
N VAL A 82 -2.67 3.25 -10.24
CA VAL A 82 -1.29 2.95 -10.65
C VAL A 82 -1.22 3.01 -12.17
N SER A 83 -0.35 3.85 -12.69
CA SER A 83 -0.09 3.94 -14.13
C SER A 83 0.89 2.85 -14.56
N GLU A 84 0.64 2.22 -15.71
CA GLU A 84 1.57 1.21 -16.25
C GLU A 84 2.90 1.86 -16.69
#